data_AF-A0A959BL93-F1
#
_entry.id   AF-A0A959BL93-F1
#
_cell.length_a   1.000
_cell.length_b   1.000
_cell.length_c   1.000
_cell.angle_alpha   90.00
_cell.angle_beta   90.00
_cell.angle_gamma   90.00
#
_symmetry.space_group_name_H-M   'P 1'
#
loop_
_entity.id
_entity.type
_entity.pdbx_description
1 polymer ?
#
loop_
_entity_poly.entity_id
_entity_poly.type
_entity_poly.pdbx_seq_one_letter_code
_entity_poly.pdbx_strand_id
1 'polypeptide(L)'
;VFVDKTRKVFIPNAFSPNDDGINDYFAVYAGANVKMVRSFKVFDRWGGAVFAVENFEPNDLQYRWDGSYRGEKVNPGVYIYFAEIELADGRIETKSGEVMVLK
;
A
#
# COMPACT_ATOMS: atom_id res chain seq x y z
N VAL A 1 24.08 -6.23 9.17
CA VAL A 1 22.86 -5.82 8.42
C VAL A 1 22.54 -4.40 8.83
N PHE A 2 22.75 -3.42 7.95
CA PHE A 2 22.35 -2.05 8.23
C PHE A 2 20.85 -1.94 7.98
N VAL A 3 20.06 -2.00 9.05
CA VAL A 3 18.65 -1.60 8.99
C VAL A 3 18.67 -0.09 9.00
N ASP A 4 18.41 0.51 7.85
CA ASP A 4 18.13 1.93 7.77
C ASP A 4 16.83 2.20 8.56
N LYS A 5 17.00 2.58 9.83
CA LYS A 5 15.92 2.89 10.78
C LYS A 5 15.22 4.22 10.47
N THR A 6 15.45 4.83 9.31
CA THR A 6 14.85 6.12 8.92
C THR A 6 13.74 6.04 7.88
N ARG A 7 13.26 4.83 7.52
CA ARG A 7 12.08 4.70 6.65
C ARG A 7 10.81 5.17 7.38
N LYS A 8 10.53 6.48 7.26
CA LYS A 8 9.32 7.16 7.76
C LYS A 8 8.02 6.56 7.21
N VAL A 9 8.12 5.84 6.10
CA VAL A 9 7.03 5.15 5.40
C VAL A 9 7.47 3.72 5.12
N PHE A 10 6.61 2.77 5.43
CA PHE A 10 6.72 1.36 5.09
C PHE A 10 5.50 0.93 4.27
N ILE A 11 5.76 0.33 3.11
CA ILE A 11 4.76 -0.34 2.29
C ILE A 11 5.29 -1.76 2.11
N PRO A 12 4.53 -2.81 2.47
CA PRO A 12 5.00 -4.18 2.34
C PRO A 12 5.21 -4.55 0.86
N ASN A 13 5.87 -5.66 0.60
CA ASN A 13 6.09 -6.19 -0.75
C ASN A 13 5.35 -7.51 -0.99
N ALA A 14 4.65 -8.04 0.01
CA ALA A 14 3.81 -9.23 -0.09
C ALA A 14 2.73 -9.21 0.99
N PHE A 15 1.59 -9.83 0.71
CA PHE A 15 0.50 -10.05 1.65
C PHE A 15 -0.32 -11.28 1.24
N SER A 16 -1.07 -11.86 2.18
CA SER A 16 -1.84 -13.09 2.01
C SER A 16 -3.29 -12.86 2.45
N PRO A 17 -4.20 -12.42 1.57
CA PRO A 17 -5.58 -12.10 1.91
C PRO A 17 -6.44 -13.35 2.12
N ASN A 18 -6.16 -14.10 3.18
CA ASN A 18 -6.80 -15.38 3.51
C ASN A 18 -7.63 -15.33 4.81
N ASP A 19 -7.77 -14.14 5.39
CA ASP A 19 -8.54 -13.84 6.59
C ASP A 19 -8.04 -14.60 7.84
N ASP A 20 -6.74 -14.89 7.93
CA ASP A 20 -6.11 -15.51 9.10
C ASP A 20 -5.61 -14.51 10.16
N GLY A 21 -5.74 -13.22 9.88
CA GLY A 21 -5.30 -12.09 10.71
C GLY A 21 -3.84 -11.69 10.48
N ILE A 22 -3.10 -12.38 9.63
CA ILE A 22 -1.66 -12.21 9.44
C ILE A 22 -1.38 -11.75 8.00
N ASN A 23 -0.98 -10.49 7.85
CA ASN A 23 -0.68 -9.88 6.55
C ASN A 23 -1.84 -10.02 5.54
N ASP A 24 -3.09 -9.90 5.98
CA ASP A 24 -4.26 -9.95 5.08
C ASP A 24 -4.45 -8.70 4.24
N TYR A 25 -3.76 -7.61 4.60
CA TYR A 25 -4.01 -6.30 4.02
C TYR A 25 -2.74 -5.64 3.52
N PHE A 26 -2.87 -5.02 2.36
CA PHE A 26 -1.88 -4.18 1.75
C PHE A 26 -2.20 -2.70 2.02
N ALA A 27 -1.32 -2.02 2.76
CA ALA A 27 -1.55 -0.67 3.23
C ALA A 27 -0.26 0.16 3.29
N VAL A 28 -0.43 1.49 3.39
CA VAL A 28 0.68 2.41 3.66
C VAL A 28 0.80 2.62 5.17
N TYR A 29 1.91 2.18 5.73
CA TYR A 29 2.26 2.41 7.13
C TYR A 29 3.25 3.57 7.22
N ALA A 30 3.06 4.48 8.17
CA ALA A 30 3.99 5.59 8.34
C ALA A 30 4.08 6.08 9.79
N GLY A 31 5.22 6.68 10.12
CA GLY A 31 5.42 7.37 11.39
C GLY A 31 4.85 8.80 11.40
N ALA A 32 4.94 9.46 12.55
CA ALA A 32 4.34 10.78 12.83
C ALA A 32 4.77 11.95 11.92
N ASN A 33 5.77 11.76 11.07
CA ASN A 33 6.25 12.79 10.14
C ASN A 33 5.47 12.82 8.80
N VAL A 34 4.53 11.91 8.60
CA VAL A 34 3.63 11.91 7.44
C VAL A 34 2.37 12.67 7.81
N LYS A 35 2.01 13.64 6.97
CA LYS A 35 0.80 14.43 7.11
C LYS A 35 -0.39 13.72 6.48
N MET A 36 -0.22 13.18 5.27
CA MET A 36 -1.30 12.54 4.52
C MET A 36 -0.76 11.68 3.38
N VAL A 37 -1.48 10.63 3.01
CA VAL A 37 -1.29 9.92 1.74
C VAL A 37 -2.23 10.55 0.71
N ARG A 38 -1.65 11.25 -0.27
CA ARG A 38 -2.41 11.96 -1.31
C ARG A 38 -3.05 10.99 -2.30
N SER A 39 -2.33 9.93 -2.64
CA SER A 39 -2.76 8.93 -3.61
C SER A 39 -2.13 7.59 -3.24
N PHE A 40 -2.90 6.51 -3.29
CA PHE A 40 -2.41 5.14 -3.20
C PHE A 40 -3.19 4.27 -4.17
N LYS A 41 -2.47 3.71 -5.15
CA LYS A 41 -3.04 2.98 -6.28
C LYS A 41 -2.31 1.65 -6.46
N VAL A 42 -3.06 0.60 -6.78
CA VAL A 42 -2.53 -0.72 -7.12
C VAL A 42 -3.07 -1.10 -8.49
N PHE A 43 -2.18 -1.66 -9.31
CA PHE A 43 -2.42 -2.03 -10.69
C PHE A 43 -2.09 -3.50 -10.90
N ASP A 44 -2.87 -4.15 -11.75
CA ASP A 44 -2.50 -5.44 -12.31
C ASP A 44 -1.33 -5.32 -13.30
N ARG A 45 -0.88 -6.45 -13.83
CA ARG A 45 0.24 -6.51 -14.80
C ARG A 45 -0.06 -5.87 -16.15
N TRP A 46 -1.32 -5.60 -16.45
CA TRP A 46 -1.78 -5.00 -17.69
C TRP A 46 -2.08 -3.49 -17.54
N GLY A 47 -1.81 -2.92 -16.35
CA GLY A 47 -2.04 -1.50 -16.06
C GLY A 47 -3.47 -1.18 -15.61
N GLY A 48 -4.32 -2.19 -15.39
CA GLY A 48 -5.65 -2.01 -14.83
C GLY A 48 -5.58 -1.69 -13.34
N ALA A 49 -6.16 -0.56 -12.93
CA ALA A 49 -6.25 -0.20 -11.52
C ALA A 49 -7.24 -1.14 -10.79
N VAL A 50 -6.72 -1.87 -9.79
CA VAL A 50 -7.49 -2.80 -8.95
C VAL A 50 -7.81 -2.22 -7.58
N PHE A 51 -7.08 -1.19 -7.15
CA PHE A 51 -7.34 -0.45 -5.92
C PHE A 51 -6.88 0.99 -6.10
N ALA A 52 -7.67 1.94 -5.60
CA ALA A 52 -7.32 3.35 -5.63
C ALA A 52 -8.02 4.09 -4.49
N VAL A 53 -7.24 4.79 -3.68
CA VAL A 53 -7.72 5.66 -2.61
C VAL A 53 -6.87 6.92 -2.59
N GLU A 54 -7.47 8.04 -2.19
CA GLU A 54 -6.83 9.35 -2.23
C GLU A 54 -7.16 10.13 -0.96
N ASN A 55 -6.24 11.02 -0.56
CA ASN A 55 -6.36 11.97 0.56
C ASN A 55 -6.82 11.33 1.89
N PHE A 56 -5.99 10.44 2.43
CA PHE A 56 -6.28 9.74 3.68
C PHE A 56 -5.09 9.76 4.66
N GLU A 57 -5.38 9.58 5.95
CA GLU A 57 -4.35 9.48 6.98
C GLU A 57 -3.59 8.14 6.87
N PRO A 58 -2.26 8.13 7.05
CA PRO A 58 -1.50 6.88 7.06
C PRO A 58 -1.94 5.98 8.24
N ASN A 59 -1.76 4.66 8.10
CA ASN A 59 -2.16 3.65 9.09
C ASN A 59 -3.67 3.50 9.33
N ASP A 60 -4.52 4.19 8.56
CA ASP A 60 -5.97 4.02 8.66
C ASP A 60 -6.39 2.67 8.06
N LEU A 61 -7.14 1.89 8.87
CA LEU A 61 -7.62 0.56 8.51
C LEU A 61 -8.73 0.58 7.45
N GLN A 62 -9.32 1.73 7.14
CA GLN A 62 -10.30 1.87 6.07
C GLN A 62 -9.64 1.95 4.68
N TYR A 63 -8.39 2.42 4.61
CA TYR A 63 -7.68 2.68 3.36
C TYR A 63 -6.59 1.64 3.10
N ARG A 64 -6.97 0.37 3.23
CA ARG A 64 -6.16 -0.80 2.97
C ARG A 64 -6.80 -1.68 1.91
N TRP A 65 -5.98 -2.34 1.11
CA TRP A 65 -6.44 -3.29 0.11
C TRP A 65 -6.41 -4.71 0.68
N ASP A 66 -7.52 -5.42 0.59
CA ASP A 66 -7.73 -6.77 1.09
C ASP A 66 -7.54 -7.83 -0.02
N GLY A 67 -6.94 -7.45 -1.15
CA GLY A 67 -6.79 -8.33 -2.31
C GLY A 67 -8.08 -8.51 -3.11
N SER A 68 -9.14 -7.72 -2.86
CA SER A 68 -10.39 -7.80 -3.62
C SER A 68 -10.44 -6.75 -4.74
N TYR A 69 -11.04 -7.11 -5.88
CA TYR A 69 -11.39 -6.19 -6.95
C TYR A 69 -12.79 -6.54 -7.48
N ARG A 70 -13.68 -5.55 -7.53
CA ARG A 70 -15.09 -5.72 -7.96
C ARG A 70 -15.86 -6.81 -7.21
N GLY A 71 -15.56 -6.98 -5.92
CA GLY A 71 -16.24 -7.94 -5.04
C GLY A 71 -15.63 -9.36 -5.05
N GLU A 72 -14.62 -9.61 -5.88
CA GLU A 72 -13.95 -10.91 -5.99
C GLU A 72 -12.48 -10.81 -5.58
N LYS A 73 -11.90 -11.88 -5.05
CA LYS A 73 -10.45 -11.94 -4.79
C LYS A 73 -9.69 -11.92 -6.11
N VAL A 74 -8.60 -11.16 -6.15
CA VAL A 74 -7.70 -11.14 -7.31
C VAL A 74 -6.86 -12.40 -7.36
N ASN A 75 -6.35 -12.74 -8.54
CA ASN A 75 -5.47 -13.90 -8.69
C ASN A 75 -4.14 -13.68 -7.94
N PRO A 76 -3.59 -14.73 -7.29
CA PRO A 76 -2.23 -14.68 -6.76
C PRO A 76 -1.23 -14.28 -7.85
N GLY A 77 -0.30 -13.39 -7.50
CA GLY A 77 0.61 -12.83 -8.49
C GLY A 77 1.28 -11.55 -8.04
N VAL A 78 1.98 -10.92 -8.98
CA VAL A 78 2.67 -9.64 -8.75
C VAL A 78 1.83 -8.51 -9.32
N TYR A 79 1.61 -7.50 -8.48
CA TYR A 79 0.91 -6.25 -8.75
C TYR A 79 1.86 -5.08 -8.55
N ILE A 80 1.58 -3.96 -9.20
CA ILE A 80 2.38 -2.74 -9.08
C ILE A 80 1.63 -1.74 -8.22
N TYR A 81 2.31 -1.06 -7.31
CA TYR A 81 1.70 0.01 -6.54
C TYR A 81 2.40 1.35 -6.78
N PHE A 82 1.65 2.41 -6.54
CA PHE A 82 2.11 3.79 -6.55
C PHE A 82 1.47 4.54 -5.39
N ALA A 83 2.26 5.28 -4.63
CA ALA A 83 1.81 6.08 -3.51
C ALA A 83 2.48 7.47 -3.53
N GLU A 84 1.69 8.51 -3.30
CA GLU A 84 2.16 9.88 -3.08
C GLU A 84 1.92 10.29 -1.64
N ILE A 85 2.96 10.70 -0.95
CA ILE A 85 2.95 10.89 0.50
C ILE A 85 3.39 12.31 0.80
N GLU A 86 2.52 13.07 1.45
CA GLU A 86 2.81 14.41 1.94
C GLU A 86 3.39 14.33 3.35
N LEU A 87 4.58 14.88 3.54
CA LEU A 87 5.23 14.99 4.83
C LEU A 87 4.75 16.24 5.59
N ALA A 88 4.99 16.27 6.89
CA ALA A 88 4.64 17.41 7.74
C ALA A 88 5.30 18.74 7.33
N ASP A 89 6.44 18.70 6.64
CA ASP A 89 7.14 19.87 6.10
C ASP A 89 6.63 20.32 4.71
N GLY A 90 5.58 19.68 4.18
CA GLY A 90 4.97 19.97 2.89
C GLY A 90 5.66 19.31 1.69
N ARG A 91 6.76 18.58 1.88
CA ARG A 91 7.37 17.79 0.81
C ARG A 91 6.46 16.64 0.40
N ILE A 92 6.49 16.31 -0.88
CA ILE A 92 5.81 15.13 -1.43
C ILE A 92 6.88 14.09 -1.79
N GLU A 93 6.72 12.88 -1.26
CA GLU A 93 7.49 11.71 -1.64
C GLU A 93 6.64 10.72 -2.42
N THR A 94 7.17 10.27 -3.54
CA THR A 94 6.58 9.17 -4.31
C THR A 94 7.22 7.85 -3.90
N LYS A 95 6.40 6.83 -3.63
CA LYS A 95 6.83 5.44 -3.47
C LYS A 95 6.15 4.59 -4.53
N SER A 96 6.91 3.74 -5.19
CA SER A 96 6.39 2.73 -6.10
C SER A 96 7.16 1.44 -5.91
N GLY A 97 6.56 0.35 -6.34
CA GLY A 97 7.16 -0.96 -6.22
C GLY A 97 6.19 -2.06 -6.60
N GLU A 98 6.61 -3.28 -6.29
CA GLU A 98 5.84 -4.48 -6.54
C GLU A 98 5.28 -5.01 -5.23
N VAL A 99 4.08 -5.59 -5.29
CA VAL A 99 3.47 -6.36 -4.21
C VAL A 99 3.05 -7.72 -4.71
N MET A 100 3.43 -8.77 -3.99
CA MET A 100 3.01 -10.15 -4.24
C MET A 100 1.75 -10.49 -3.44
N VAL A 101 0.69 -10.88 -4.14
CA VAL A 101 -0.51 -11.50 -3.56
C VAL A 101 -0.29 -13.00 -3.50
N LEU A 102 -0.38 -13.59 -2.30
CA LEU A 102 -0.03 -15.00 -2.08
C LEU A 102 -1.20 -15.98 -2.19
N LYS A 103 -2.43 -15.53 -1.93
CA LYS A 103 -3.63 -16.37 -1.88
C LYS A 103 -4.84 -15.63 -2.42
#